data_AF-A0A919YUG4-F1
#
_entry.id   AF-A0A919YUG4-F1
#
_cell.length_a   1.000
_cell.length_b   1.000
_cell.length_c   1.000
_cell.angle_alpha   90.00
_cell.angle_beta   90.00
_cell.angle_gamma   90.00
#
_symmetry.space_group_name_H-M   'P 1'
#
loop_
_entity.id
_entity.type
_entity.pdbx_description
1 polymer ?
#
loop_
_entity_poly.entity_id
_entity_poly.type
_entity_poly.pdbx_seq_one_letter_code
_entity_poly.pdbx_strand_id
1 'polypeptide(L)'
;MKSLFQYNWQIRDEWFQRLELLPITELLKERNSGVGSIIKTMFHIIDVEYSWIRALQNKADLTFDINDYKNINSLKVLSDELRIEVKEYIDNWSRIRQKSQGGRKHHVTPH
;
A
#
# COMPACT_ATOMS: atom_id res chain seq x y z
N MET A 1 -12.20 -7.12 6.09
CA MET A 1 -10.85 -6.83 5.56
C MET A 1 -10.95 -6.01 4.28
N LYS A 2 -11.54 -6.51 3.20
CA LYS A 2 -11.73 -5.75 1.94
C LYS A 2 -12.35 -4.36 2.11
N SER A 3 -13.39 -4.23 2.93
CA SER A 3 -14.04 -2.94 3.21
C SER A 3 -13.11 -1.88 3.81
N LEU A 4 -12.14 -2.28 4.64
CA LEU A 4 -11.16 -1.36 5.22
C LEU A 4 -10.18 -0.84 4.16
N PHE A 5 -9.73 -1.70 3.23
CA PHE A 5 -8.91 -1.28 2.09
C PHE A 5 -9.66 -0.31 1.19
N GLN A 6 -10.92 -0.61 0.87
CA GLN A 6 -11.76 0.27 0.04
C GLN A 6 -11.95 1.64 0.69
N TYR A 7 -12.21 1.68 2.01
CA TYR A 7 -12.30 2.92 2.76
C TYR A 7 -10.97 3.69 2.75
N ASN A 8 -9.86 3.02 3.03
CA ASN A 8 -8.53 3.65 3.03
C ASN A 8 -8.18 4.24 1.66
N TRP A 9 -8.51 3.55 0.57
CA TRP A 9 -8.30 4.04 -0.80
C TRP A 9 -9.17 5.26 -1.10
N GLN A 10 -10.45 5.24 -0.70
CA GLN A 10 -11.32 6.40 -0.87
C GLN A 10 -10.76 7.63 -0.13
N ILE A 11 -10.38 7.47 1.14
CA ILE A 11 -9.80 8.57 1.91
C ILE A 11 -8.49 9.04 1.26
N ARG A 12 -7.62 8.12 0.81
CA ARG A 12 -6.38 8.50 0.13
C ARG A 12 -6.64 9.29 -1.15
N ASP A 13 -7.67 8.93 -1.92
CA ASP A 13 -8.05 9.64 -3.16
C ASP A 13 -8.59 11.05 -2.85
N GLU A 14 -9.40 11.19 -1.80
CA GLU A 14 -9.85 12.50 -1.31
C GLU A 14 -8.67 13.36 -0.84
N TRP A 15 -7.65 12.76 -0.22
CA TRP A 15 -6.43 13.46 0.14
C TRP A 15 -5.65 13.93 -1.08
N PHE A 16 -5.49 13.09 -2.11
CA PHE A 16 -4.84 13.50 -3.36
C PHE A 16 -5.53 14.73 -3.97
N GLN A 17 -6.85 14.71 -4.08
CA GLN A 17 -7.62 15.85 -4.62
C GLN A 17 -7.40 17.15 -3.84
N ARG A 18 -7.30 17.07 -2.51
CA ARG A 18 -7.05 18.26 -1.67
C ARG A 18 -5.60 18.74 -1.77
N LEU A 19 -4.65 17.80 -1.82
CA LEU A 19 -3.22 18.11 -1.85
C LEU A 19 -2.77 18.67 -3.21
N GLU A 20 -3.44 18.30 -4.31
CA GLU A 20 -3.24 18.88 -5.64
C GLU A 20 -3.46 20.40 -5.68
N LEU A 21 -4.28 20.95 -4.77
CA LEU A 21 -4.55 22.39 -4.67
C LEU A 21 -3.46 23.17 -3.92
N LEU A 22 -2.52 22.48 -3.26
CA LEU A 22 -1.50 23.11 -2.45
C LEU A 22 -0.22 23.39 -3.25
N PRO A 23 0.50 24.50 -2.96
CA PRO A 23 1.81 24.73 -3.53
C PRO A 23 2.80 23.62 -3.18
N ILE A 24 3.67 23.27 -4.14
CA ILE A 24 4.67 22.23 -3.94
C ILE A 24 5.60 22.49 -2.74
N THR A 25 5.87 23.75 -2.42
CA THR A 25 6.67 24.15 -1.26
C THR A 25 6.02 23.75 0.06
N GLU A 26 4.69 23.82 0.18
CA GLU A 26 3.98 23.38 1.40
C GLU A 26 3.89 21.85 1.49
N LEU A 27 3.83 21.17 0.35
CA LEU A 27 3.84 19.71 0.28
C LEU A 27 5.19 19.11 0.70
N LEU A 28 6.29 19.76 0.30
CA LEU A 28 7.67 19.33 0.61
C LEU A 28 8.20 19.86 1.94
N LYS A 29 7.54 20.84 2.55
CA LYS A 29 7.97 21.47 3.80
C LYS A 29 8.23 20.44 4.89
N GLU A 30 9.44 20.50 5.45
CA GLU A 30 9.83 19.67 6.60
C GLU A 30 9.07 20.09 7.86
N ARG A 31 8.69 19.10 8.65
CA ARG A 31 7.88 19.21 9.87
C ARG A 31 8.49 18.32 10.93
N ASN A 32 8.38 18.72 12.19
CA ASN A 32 9.02 18.04 13.33
C ASN A 32 8.30 16.73 13.76
N SER A 33 7.42 16.17 12.93
CA SER A 33 6.63 14.98 13.27
C SER A 33 6.43 14.06 12.08
N GLY A 34 6.20 12.77 12.37
CA GLY A 34 6.01 11.73 11.35
C GLY A 34 7.26 11.51 10.50
N VAL A 35 7.06 11.32 9.20
CA VAL A 35 8.14 11.11 8.22
C VAL A 35 8.70 12.41 7.63
N GLY A 36 8.38 13.57 8.21
CA GLY A 36 9.01 14.86 7.88
C GLY A 36 8.23 15.73 6.91
N SER A 37 7.53 15.20 5.90
CA SER A 37 6.72 16.02 4.99
C SER A 37 5.45 15.32 4.49
N ILE A 38 4.55 16.05 3.85
CA ILE A 38 3.30 15.50 3.30
C ILE A 38 3.62 14.52 2.16
N ILE A 39 4.53 14.90 1.25
CA ILE A 39 5.00 14.01 0.17
C ILE A 39 5.59 12.72 0.75
N LYS A 40 6.47 12.82 1.75
CA LYS A 40 7.05 11.65 2.42
C LYS A 40 5.97 10.77 3.06
N THR A 41 4.94 11.38 3.63
CA THR A 41 3.83 10.65 4.28
C THR A 41 3.01 9.88 3.25
N MET A 42 2.61 10.54 2.16
CA MET A 42 1.83 9.91 1.08
C MET A 42 2.63 8.78 0.43
N PHE A 43 3.91 8.99 0.14
CA PHE A 43 4.82 7.98 -0.37
C PHE A 43 4.90 6.76 0.56
N HIS A 44 5.18 7.00 1.85
CA HIS A 44 5.35 5.92 2.83
C HIS A 44 4.08 5.07 2.99
N ILE A 45 2.90 5.68 2.95
CA ILE A 45 1.62 4.94 3.01
C ILE A 45 1.47 3.97 1.82
N ILE A 46 1.80 4.43 0.61
CA ILE A 46 1.70 3.63 -0.62
C ILE A 46 2.72 2.50 -0.61
N ASP A 47 3.98 2.84 -0.31
CA ASP A 47 5.12 1.93 -0.26
C ASP A 47 4.87 0.78 0.73
N VAL A 48 4.56 1.12 1.99
CA VAL A 48 4.33 0.11 3.04
C VAL A 48 3.12 -0.77 2.73
N GLU A 49 2.01 -0.23 2.21
CA GLU A 49 0.85 -1.04 1.80
C GLU A 49 1.28 -2.10 0.77
N TYR A 50 2.03 -1.68 -0.25
CA TYR A 50 2.44 -2.58 -1.32
C TYR A 50 3.46 -3.63 -0.86
N SER A 51 4.49 -3.25 -0.09
CA SER A 51 5.47 -4.18 0.47
C SER A 51 4.81 -5.28 1.32
N TRP A 52 3.82 -4.93 2.15
CA TRP A 52 3.09 -5.94 2.91
C TRP A 52 2.28 -6.89 2.03
N ILE A 53 1.65 -6.38 0.97
CA ILE A 53 0.90 -7.23 0.03
C ILE A 53 1.83 -8.18 -0.72
N ARG A 54 2.99 -7.68 -1.17
CA ARG A 54 4.06 -8.50 -1.78
C ARG A 54 4.54 -9.60 -0.84
N ALA A 55 4.80 -9.25 0.42
CA ALA A 55 5.20 -10.22 1.45
C ALA A 55 4.13 -11.30 1.66
N LEU A 56 2.85 -10.92 1.72
CA LEU A 56 1.73 -11.87 1.82
C LEU A 56 1.61 -12.78 0.58
N GLN A 57 2.06 -12.32 -0.58
CA GLN A 57 2.13 -13.10 -1.82
C GLN A 57 3.42 -13.95 -1.94
N ASN A 58 4.34 -13.90 -0.96
CA ASN A 58 5.69 -14.49 -1.04
C ASN A 58 6.52 -13.97 -2.24
N LYS A 59 6.31 -12.71 -2.64
CA LYS A 59 7.14 -12.05 -3.65
C LYS A 59 8.27 -11.29 -2.95
N ALA A 60 9.38 -11.09 -3.66
CA ALA A 60 10.45 -10.21 -3.20
C ALA A 60 9.91 -8.79 -2.99
N ASP A 61 10.52 -8.01 -2.11
CA ASP A 61 10.13 -6.61 -1.96
C ASP A 61 10.53 -5.79 -3.20
N LEU A 62 9.81 -4.71 -3.49
CA LEU A 62 10.20 -3.72 -4.50
C LEU A 62 10.52 -2.42 -3.78
N THR A 63 11.74 -1.93 -3.95
CA THR A 63 12.16 -0.67 -3.36
C THR A 63 11.90 0.47 -4.34
N PHE A 64 11.09 1.44 -3.93
CA PHE A 64 10.88 2.68 -4.66
C PHE A 64 11.80 3.77 -4.09
N ASP A 65 12.41 4.60 -4.93
CA ASP A 65 13.14 5.78 -4.47
C ASP A 65 12.19 6.97 -4.40
N ILE A 66 12.02 7.54 -3.20
CA ILE A 66 11.22 8.73 -2.99
C ILE A 66 11.67 9.92 -3.84
N ASN A 67 12.93 9.96 -4.27
CA ASN A 67 13.46 11.01 -5.13
C ASN A 67 12.80 11.05 -6.51
N ASP A 68 12.23 9.94 -6.96
CA ASP A 68 11.47 9.85 -8.21
C ASP A 68 10.05 10.42 -8.08
N TYR A 69 9.56 10.62 -6.84
CA TYR A 69 8.19 11.00 -6.54
C TYR A 69 8.09 12.32 -5.78
N LYS A 70 8.67 13.38 -6.35
CA LYS A 70 8.73 14.71 -5.72
C LYS A 70 7.47 15.56 -5.90
N ASN A 71 6.43 15.07 -6.56
CA ASN A 71 5.16 15.78 -6.71
C ASN A 71 3.97 14.87 -6.48
N ILE A 72 2.83 15.48 -6.14
CA ILE A 72 1.63 14.75 -5.74
C ILE A 72 1.05 13.88 -6.88
N ASN A 73 1.15 14.33 -8.13
CA ASN A 73 0.65 13.58 -9.29
C ASN A 73 1.44 12.30 -9.53
N SER A 74 2.77 12.34 -9.40
CA SER A 74 3.61 11.14 -9.50
C SER A 74 3.28 10.09 -8.44
N LEU A 75 2.98 10.52 -7.21
CA LEU A 75 2.52 9.63 -6.14
C LEU A 75 1.13 9.06 -6.41
N LYS A 76 0.24 9.86 -7.00
CA LYS A 76 -1.08 9.39 -7.41
C LYS A 76 -0.98 8.30 -8.47
N VAL A 77 -0.15 8.50 -9.49
CA VAL A 77 0.11 7.50 -10.54
C VAL A 77 0.64 6.21 -9.92
N LEU A 78 1.66 6.30 -9.06
CA LEU A 78 2.20 5.13 -8.34
C LEU A 78 1.11 4.42 -7.51
N SER A 79 0.32 5.17 -6.75
CA SER A 79 -0.78 4.63 -5.96
C SER A 79 -1.78 3.87 -6.84
N ASP A 80 -2.17 4.43 -7.98
CA ASP A 80 -3.17 3.85 -8.88
C ASP A 80 -2.62 2.59 -9.57
N GLU A 81 -1.36 2.60 -10.01
CA GLU A 81 -0.68 1.46 -10.61
C GLU A 81 -0.58 0.27 -9.64
N LEU A 82 -0.07 0.51 -8.42
CA LEU A 82 0.11 -0.55 -7.43
C LEU A 82 -1.24 -1.08 -6.91
N ARG A 83 -2.26 -0.22 -6.83
CA ARG A 83 -3.60 -0.60 -6.36
C ARG A 83 -4.24 -1.67 -7.25
N ILE A 84 -3.90 -1.78 -8.53
CA ILE A 84 -4.42 -2.83 -9.42
C ILE A 84 -4.09 -4.22 -8.86
N GLU A 85 -2.81 -4.46 -8.57
CA GLU A 85 -2.34 -5.74 -8.02
C GLU A 85 -2.87 -5.96 -6.60
N VAL A 86 -2.85 -4.92 -5.75
CA VAL A 86 -3.37 -5.03 -4.39
C VAL A 86 -4.85 -5.39 -4.40
N LYS A 87 -5.65 -4.75 -5.25
CA LYS A 87 -7.08 -5.01 -5.37
C LYS A 87 -7.36 -6.44 -5.82
N GLU A 88 -6.64 -6.93 -6.83
CA GLU A 88 -6.77 -8.32 -7.27
C GLU A 88 -6.50 -9.31 -6.13
N TYR A 89 -5.47 -9.05 -5.33
CA TYR A 89 -5.14 -9.88 -4.19
C TYR A 89 -6.22 -9.86 -3.09
N ILE A 90 -6.66 -8.67 -2.70
CA ILE A 90 -7.66 -8.47 -1.64
C ILE A 90 -9.03 -9.02 -2.05
N ASP A 91 -9.41 -8.91 -3.33
CA ASP A 91 -10.65 -9.48 -3.86
C ASP A 91 -10.66 -11.02 -3.75
N ASN A 92 -9.49 -11.65 -3.87
CA ASN A 92 -9.32 -13.11 -3.78
C ASN A 92 -8.98 -13.61 -2.37
N TRP A 93 -8.86 -12.73 -1.37
CA TRP A 93 -8.34 -13.06 -0.04
C TRP A 93 -9.10 -14.20 0.67
N SER A 94 -10.42 -14.24 0.57
CA SER A 94 -11.24 -15.31 1.17
C SER A 94 -10.89 -16.70 0.63
N ARG A 95 -10.66 -16.79 -0.69
CA ARG A 95 -10.22 -18.03 -1.37
C ARG A 95 -8.80 -18.42 -0.99
N ILE A 96 -7.90 -17.44 -0.86
CA ILE A 96 -6.50 -17.65 -0.47
C ILE A 96 -6.42 -18.24 0.94
N ARG A 97 -7.19 -17.69 1.90
CA ARG A 97 -7.22 -18.21 3.27
C ARG A 97 -7.71 -19.65 3.36
N GLN A 98 -8.73 -20.04 2.61
CA GLN A 98 -9.22 -21.43 2.62
C GLN A 98 -8.16 -22.42 2.13
N LYS A 99 -7.40 -22.07 1.08
CA LYS A 99 -6.27 -22.90 0.59
C LYS A 99 -5.14 -23.02 1.62
N SER A 100 -4.81 -21.95 2.35
CA SER A 100 -3.78 -22.01 3.41
C SER A 100 -4.16 -22.89 4.61
N GLN A 101 -5.45 -23.08 4.87
CA GLN A 101 -5.93 -23.92 5.99
C GLN A 101 -6.10 -25.39 5.60
N GLY A 102 -6.38 -25.70 4.33
CA GLY A 102 -6.52 -27.08 3.82
C GLY A 102 -5.22 -27.87 3.66
N GLY A 103 -4.05 -27.25 3.89
CA GLY A 103 -2.72 -27.86 3.73
C GLY A 103 -2.14 -28.53 4.98
N ARG A 104 -2.75 -28.37 6.17
CA ARG A 104 -2.31 -29.08 7.39
C ARG A 104 -2.93 -30.47 7.44
N LYS A 105 -2.45 -31.40 6.60
CA LYS A 105 -2.62 -32.83 6.91
C LYS A 105 -1.72 -33.17 8.08
N HIS A 106 -2.32 -33.52 9.21
CA HIS A 106 -1.63 -34.04 10.38
C HIS A 106 -0.74 -35.21 9.97
N HIS A 107 0.58 -35.03 10.03
CA HIS A 107 1.52 -36.14 9.99
C HIS A 107 1.50 -36.75 11.39
N VAL A 108 0.60 -37.71 11.60
CA VAL A 108 0.62 -38.58 12.78
C VAL A 108 1.62 -39.68 12.45
N THR A 109 2.85 -39.55 12.94
CA THR A 109 3.80 -40.66 12.99
C THR A 109 3.31 -41.67 14.03
N PRO A 110 3.08 -42.95 13.66
CA PRO A 110 2.74 -43.98 14.63
C PRO A 110 4.01 -44.42 15.37
N HIS A 111 3.94 -44.42 16.70
CA HIS A 111 4.82 -45.18 17.59
C HIS A 111 3.96 -46.14 18.40
#